data_AF-A0A7G6A908-F1
#
_entry.id   AF-A0A7G6A908-F1
#
_cell.length_a   1.000
_cell.length_b   1.000
_cell.length_c   1.000
_cell.angle_alpha   90.00
_cell.angle_beta   90.00
_cell.angle_gamma   90.00
#
_symmetry.space_group_name_H-M   'P 1'
#
loop_
_entity.id
_entity.type
_entity.pdbx_description
1 polymer ?
#
loop_
_entity_poly.entity_id
_entity_poly.type
_entity_poly.pdbx_seq_one_letter_code
_entity_poly.pdbx_strand_id
1 'polypeptide(L)'
;MAPHFILPLAAALASGAAFAQAPAASPARGVEIGTVDTVIKGFAAQRANSRSMVAHSMNGKTVAANIRDYFEKDGVVSISGTAIDTPHSAFMLKGSKKKIYGYLLKYDTKQAFEYTTDAAGKVWLTEVDIKKIVPDFDPDFKVPDSIVRPTAAVPHPVYSPMALRQAPHIGPYQNQDVLQLQSKPGSPYVFYLNTAAVMSGSTPLNGVTRENMYRAWQSVADQYSMLNLNVTTSRAVYDAARAANVLRTGIINFVNQDGRSFAPLNSFGSTTAGTLYRNPSAGFDYGYGIGMTGAHEIGHQMGMGHDGGGTGGEYFEGIAAYQWGPIMGNYWMGAYWPNQLFTWSRGEYSTATNREDDLYRMTTVESVPYMADDNPNGRALVLGSGGAIDPARNFGQIERNTDTDTFTFTTTGVSTLNLRIDPLEYLRMLDVSATIYNAANVAVATSNLSVNRSAQFTNLSLPAGSYRLVVRGGAEGTPANGFSNYSSLGWFGMKGTLTGSGTGSAYPVLTDGAWTSGKSAAAGSWQYFQVEVPAGKSSLTFGISGAGGDPDMFVSKGQLPSSSSYACKSDSPNAAESCTLSNPAAGTWYVGVYAYSAISSVSARVDY
;
A
#
# COMPACT_ATOMS: atom_id res chain seq x y z
N MET A 1 34.23 38.98 -47.97
CA MET A 1 34.57 40.32 -47.48
C MET A 1 33.70 40.63 -46.28
N ALA A 2 34.30 41.24 -45.26
CA ALA A 2 33.72 41.79 -44.03
C ALA A 2 33.35 40.79 -42.89
N PRO A 3 33.57 41.18 -41.62
CA PRO A 3 34.33 40.37 -40.66
C PRO A 3 33.61 40.08 -39.32
N HIS A 4 34.25 39.20 -38.55
CA HIS A 4 33.97 38.94 -37.14
C HIS A 4 34.11 40.18 -36.26
N PHE A 5 33.13 40.43 -35.39
CA PHE A 5 33.26 41.29 -34.23
C PHE A 5 32.84 40.53 -32.96
N ILE A 6 33.81 40.39 -32.07
CA ILE A 6 33.65 40.04 -30.65
C ILE A 6 33.28 41.34 -29.93
N LEU A 7 32.24 41.32 -29.10
CA LEU A 7 31.98 42.37 -28.10
C LEU A 7 31.70 41.77 -26.72
N PRO A 8 32.06 42.50 -25.64
CA PRO A 8 32.37 41.93 -24.34
C PRO A 8 31.18 41.92 -23.37
N LEU A 9 31.35 41.10 -22.33
CA LEU A 9 30.50 40.98 -21.16
C LEU A 9 30.37 42.33 -20.43
N ALA A 10 29.17 42.90 -20.37
CA ALA A 10 28.83 44.02 -19.50
C ALA A 10 27.80 43.56 -18.47
N ALA A 11 28.22 43.54 -17.20
CA ALA A 11 27.37 43.27 -16.05
C ALA A 11 26.40 44.45 -15.83
N ALA A 12 25.11 44.22 -16.03
CA ALA A 12 24.06 45.16 -15.65
C ALA A 12 23.59 44.83 -14.22
N LEU A 13 23.90 45.73 -13.30
CA LEU A 13 23.36 45.79 -11.94
C LEU A 13 21.84 45.99 -12.00
N ALA A 14 21.08 44.95 -11.64
CA ALA A 14 19.67 45.08 -11.29
C ALA A 14 19.56 45.38 -9.79
N SER A 15 19.02 46.55 -9.48
CA SER A 15 18.70 47.03 -8.14
C SER A 15 17.69 46.09 -7.46
N GLY A 16 18.15 45.36 -6.44
CA GLY A 16 17.29 44.57 -5.56
C GLY A 16 16.50 45.49 -4.63
N ALA A 17 15.19 45.57 -4.85
CA ALA A 17 14.26 46.00 -3.80
C ALA A 17 14.15 44.83 -2.81
N ALA A 18 14.88 44.92 -1.69
CA ALA A 18 14.78 44.00 -0.59
C ALA A 18 13.37 44.10 0.03
N PHE A 19 12.54 43.07 -0.16
CA PHE A 19 11.41 42.85 0.71
C PHE A 19 11.96 42.59 2.10
N ALA A 20 11.80 43.56 3.00
CA ALA A 20 12.10 43.40 4.41
C ALA A 20 11.19 42.29 4.97
N GLN A 21 11.76 41.09 5.08
CA GLN A 21 11.21 40.01 5.89
C GLN A 21 11.03 40.59 7.31
N ALA A 22 9.81 40.56 7.83
CA ALA A 22 9.60 40.79 9.25
C ALA A 22 10.57 39.89 10.02
N PRO A 23 11.28 40.40 11.04
CA PRO A 23 12.28 39.61 11.73
C PRO A 23 11.59 38.37 12.30
N ALA A 24 12.03 37.20 11.83
CA ALA A 24 11.69 35.94 12.48
C ALA A 24 12.00 36.09 13.96
N ALA A 25 11.01 35.87 14.82
CA ALA A 25 11.23 35.83 16.25
C ALA A 25 12.41 34.86 16.51
N SER A 26 13.45 35.34 17.18
CA SER A 26 14.59 34.49 17.53
C SER A 26 14.06 33.26 18.28
N PRO A 27 14.43 32.02 17.89
CA PRO A 27 13.95 30.84 18.59
C PRO A 27 14.34 30.96 20.07
N ALA A 28 13.40 30.67 20.96
CA ALA A 28 13.65 30.66 22.40
C ALA A 28 14.90 29.80 22.66
N ARG A 29 15.88 30.33 23.40
CA ARG A 29 17.10 29.59 23.74
C ARG A 29 16.70 28.31 24.46
N GLY A 30 16.88 27.17 23.80
CA GLY A 30 16.70 25.87 24.43
C GLY A 30 17.61 25.70 25.64
N VAL A 31 17.25 24.78 26.53
CA VAL A 31 18.05 24.40 27.69
C VAL A 31 18.71 23.06 27.41
N GLU A 32 20.05 22.98 27.54
CA GLU A 32 20.75 21.69 27.53
C GLU A 32 20.36 20.91 28.79
N ILE A 33 19.83 19.70 28.61
CA ILE A 33 19.36 18.83 29.71
C ILE A 33 20.24 17.60 29.91
N GLY A 34 21.36 17.51 29.19
CA GLY A 34 22.38 16.47 29.34
C GLY A 34 22.73 15.77 28.03
N THR A 35 23.48 14.66 28.13
CA THR A 35 23.73 13.77 26.99
C THR A 35 22.56 12.82 26.77
N VAL A 36 22.46 12.23 25.58
CA VAL A 36 21.45 11.19 25.28
C VAL A 36 21.43 10.09 26.35
N ASP A 37 22.59 9.56 26.73
CA ASP A 37 22.71 8.50 27.73
C ASP A 37 22.23 8.97 29.12
N THR A 38 22.57 10.19 29.53
CA THR A 38 22.13 10.76 30.81
C THR A 38 20.61 10.93 30.85
N VAL A 39 20.02 11.43 29.76
CA VAL A 39 18.56 11.65 29.67
C VAL A 39 17.81 10.32 29.72
N ILE A 40 18.24 9.32 28.93
CA ILE A 40 17.62 7.98 28.92
C ILE A 40 17.70 7.35 30.32
N LYS A 41 18.88 7.38 30.96
CA LYS A 41 19.07 6.85 32.32
C LYS A 41 18.20 7.57 33.36
N GLY A 42 18.02 8.88 33.22
CA GLY A 42 17.11 9.65 34.09
C GLY A 42 15.68 9.13 34.02
N PHE A 43 15.15 8.94 32.82
CA PHE A 43 13.79 8.40 32.64
C PHE A 43 13.67 6.93 33.04
N ALA A 44 14.73 6.13 32.84
CA ALA A 44 14.78 4.75 33.34
C ALA A 44 14.69 4.71 34.89
N ALA A 45 15.45 5.57 35.57
CA ALA A 45 15.41 5.70 37.03
C ALA A 45 14.05 6.17 37.52
N GLN A 46 13.42 7.14 36.83
CA GLN A 46 12.07 7.58 37.14
C GLN A 46 11.03 6.47 36.98
N ARG A 47 11.14 5.64 35.94
CA ARG A 47 10.24 4.51 35.72
C ARG A 47 10.37 3.47 36.83
N ALA A 48 11.59 3.20 37.30
CA ALA A 48 11.84 2.27 38.40
C ALA A 48 11.39 2.82 39.75
N ASN A 49 11.47 4.15 39.95
CA ASN A 49 11.06 4.82 41.18
C ASN A 49 10.49 6.20 40.84
N SER A 50 9.19 6.40 41.05
CA SER A 50 8.52 7.67 40.76
C SER A 50 9.06 8.86 41.56
N ARG A 51 9.80 8.64 42.65
CA ARG A 51 10.50 9.70 43.41
C ARG A 51 11.71 10.27 42.65
N SER A 52 12.23 9.57 41.65
CA SER A 52 13.34 10.01 40.79
C SER A 52 12.85 10.84 39.60
N MET A 53 11.82 11.67 39.81
CA MET A 53 11.16 12.43 38.75
C MET A 53 12.14 13.35 38.01
N VAL A 54 12.17 13.23 36.68
CA VAL A 54 12.90 14.15 35.82
C VAL A 54 12.03 15.38 35.59
N ALA A 55 12.48 16.51 36.13
CA ALA A 55 11.81 17.81 35.98
C ALA A 55 12.82 18.87 35.55
N HIS A 56 12.43 19.67 34.56
CA HIS A 56 13.20 20.81 34.08
C HIS A 56 12.42 22.11 34.29
N SER A 57 13.13 23.20 34.53
CA SER A 57 12.55 24.54 34.55
C SER A 57 12.87 25.25 33.25
N MET A 58 11.84 25.78 32.59
CA MET A 58 11.96 26.54 31.34
C MET A 58 11.04 27.75 31.40
N ASN A 59 11.61 28.95 31.35
CA ASN A 59 10.86 30.20 31.42
C ASN A 59 9.90 30.27 32.64
N GLY A 60 10.32 29.73 33.79
CA GLY A 60 9.51 29.66 35.01
C GLY A 60 8.44 28.56 35.01
N LYS A 61 8.35 27.74 33.96
CA LYS A 61 7.42 26.61 33.84
C LYS A 61 8.14 25.29 34.17
N THR A 62 7.44 24.40 34.86
CA THR A 62 7.89 23.03 35.08
C THR A 62 7.55 22.15 33.87
N VAL A 63 8.58 21.50 33.33
CA VAL A 63 8.47 20.50 32.27
C VAL A 63 8.84 19.14 32.86
N ALA A 64 7.82 18.32 33.10
CA ALA A 64 7.97 17.00 33.68
C ALA A 64 6.84 16.09 33.19
N ALA A 65 7.15 14.80 33.05
CA ALA A 65 6.23 13.79 32.55
C ALA A 65 6.11 12.61 33.51
N ASN A 66 4.90 12.10 33.68
CA ASN A 66 4.64 10.78 34.24
C ASN A 66 4.91 9.71 33.18
N ILE A 67 5.93 8.88 33.40
CA ILE A 67 6.31 7.81 32.46
C ILE A 67 5.38 6.60 32.60
N ARG A 68 4.56 6.37 31.57
CA ARG A 68 3.60 5.26 31.51
C ARG A 68 4.23 4.03 30.88
N ASP A 69 4.98 4.24 29.81
CA ASP A 69 5.60 3.20 29.01
C ASP A 69 7.09 3.48 28.85
N TYR A 70 7.91 2.45 29.01
CA TYR A 70 9.34 2.49 28.81
C TYR A 70 9.78 1.22 28.10
N PHE A 71 10.38 1.36 26.93
CA PHE A 71 10.96 0.29 26.15
C PHE A 71 12.40 0.65 25.81
N GLU A 72 13.32 -0.25 26.11
CA GLU A 72 14.71 -0.14 25.66
C GLU A 72 15.21 -1.53 25.27
N LYS A 73 15.63 -1.69 24.02
CA LYS A 73 16.16 -2.94 23.48
C LYS A 73 17.14 -2.66 22.35
N ASP A 74 18.27 -3.36 22.33
CA ASP A 74 19.29 -3.27 21.27
C ASP A 74 19.77 -1.84 20.96
N GLY A 75 19.83 -0.98 21.98
CA GLY A 75 20.28 0.41 21.84
C GLY A 75 19.24 1.37 21.28
N VAL A 76 17.99 0.94 21.17
CA VAL A 76 16.84 1.75 20.74
C VAL A 76 15.86 1.91 21.90
N VAL A 77 15.27 3.09 22.01
CA VAL A 77 14.41 3.49 23.13
C VAL A 77 13.09 4.07 22.62
N SER A 78 12.01 3.78 23.33
CA SER A 78 10.71 4.43 23.19
C SER A 78 10.09 4.62 24.57
N ILE A 79 9.79 5.87 24.91
CA ILE A 79 9.24 6.28 26.19
C ILE A 79 7.97 7.05 25.89
N SER A 80 6.90 6.79 26.63
CA SER A 80 5.65 7.52 26.48
C SER A 80 4.99 7.76 27.84
N GLY A 81 4.19 8.82 27.92
CA GLY A 81 3.62 9.27 29.17
C GLY A 81 2.66 10.43 29.01
N THR A 82 2.44 11.15 30.11
CA THR A 82 1.63 12.37 30.16
C THR A 82 2.33 13.42 31.00
N ALA A 83 1.95 14.69 30.85
CA ALA A 83 2.41 15.74 31.76
C ALA A 83 1.99 15.44 33.21
N ILE A 84 2.74 15.98 34.17
CA ILE A 84 2.42 15.82 35.60
C ILE A 84 1.28 16.73 36.07
N ASP A 85 1.01 17.80 35.32
CA ASP A 85 0.15 18.91 35.73
C ASP A 85 -1.16 19.00 34.94
N THR A 86 -1.30 18.26 33.84
CA THR A 86 -2.57 18.10 33.12
C THR A 86 -2.75 16.67 32.59
N PRO A 87 -3.94 16.07 32.76
CA PRO A 87 -4.27 14.77 32.19
C PRO A 87 -4.45 14.80 30.66
N HIS A 88 -4.76 15.96 30.06
CA HIS A 88 -4.95 16.13 28.62
C HIS A 88 -3.62 16.53 27.98
N SER A 89 -2.73 15.54 27.93
CA SER A 89 -1.35 15.73 27.51
C SER A 89 -0.80 14.47 26.87
N ALA A 90 0.33 14.62 26.19
CA ALA A 90 1.09 13.51 25.66
C ALA A 90 2.58 13.76 25.85
N PHE A 91 3.30 12.76 26.33
CA PHE A 91 4.76 12.74 26.32
C PHE A 91 5.22 11.59 25.44
N MET A 92 6.22 11.84 24.60
CA MET A 92 6.95 10.79 23.92
C MET A 92 8.42 11.16 23.79
N LEU A 93 9.29 10.15 23.80
CA LEU A 93 10.70 10.26 23.48
C LEU A 93 11.15 8.95 22.85
N LYS A 94 11.58 8.99 21.59
CA LYS A 94 12.07 7.80 20.87
C LYS A 94 13.41 8.06 20.20
N GLY A 95 14.13 6.99 19.88
CA GLY A 95 15.38 7.06 19.13
C GLY A 95 16.39 6.02 19.58
N SER A 96 17.66 6.33 19.43
CA SER A 96 18.78 5.45 19.79
C SER A 96 19.66 6.05 20.89
N LYS A 97 20.62 5.28 21.39
CA LYS A 97 21.68 5.78 22.30
C LYS A 97 22.51 6.94 21.73
N LYS A 98 22.44 7.21 20.42
CA LYS A 98 23.15 8.31 19.76
C LYS A 98 22.28 9.54 19.52
N LYS A 99 20.98 9.36 19.29
CA LYS A 99 20.06 10.42 18.89
C LYS A 99 18.66 10.09 19.35
N ILE A 100 18.06 10.99 20.12
CA ILE A 100 16.66 10.95 20.53
C ILE A 100 15.91 12.19 20.07
N TYR A 101 14.63 12.02 19.85
CA TYR A 101 13.67 13.08 19.55
C TYR A 101 12.38 12.81 20.31
N GLY A 102 11.70 13.87 20.73
CA GLY A 102 10.42 13.74 21.39
C GLY A 102 9.82 15.06 21.81
N TYR A 103 8.75 14.99 22.58
CA TYR A 103 8.02 16.17 23.02
C TYR A 103 7.16 15.89 24.26
N LEU A 104 6.85 16.96 24.98
CA LEU A 104 5.76 17.04 25.94
C LEU A 104 4.71 18.04 25.43
N LEU A 105 3.50 17.56 25.18
CA LEU A 105 2.34 18.33 24.74
C LEU A 105 1.38 18.53 25.91
N LYS A 106 0.86 19.74 26.07
CA LYS A 106 -0.23 20.09 26.99
C LYS A 106 -1.36 20.70 26.17
N TYR A 107 -2.40 19.92 25.90
CA TYR A 107 -3.47 20.34 25.00
C TYR A 107 -4.32 21.46 25.60
N ASP A 108 -4.59 21.41 26.91
CA ASP A 108 -5.41 22.41 27.61
C ASP A 108 -4.83 23.83 27.53
N THR A 109 -3.50 23.95 27.59
CA THR A 109 -2.78 25.23 27.56
C THR A 109 -2.16 25.55 26.21
N LYS A 110 -2.33 24.68 25.20
CA LYS A 110 -1.71 24.77 23.87
C LYS A 110 -0.19 24.95 23.92
N GLN A 111 0.49 24.23 24.82
CA GLN A 111 1.94 24.29 24.99
C GLN A 111 2.62 23.03 24.47
N ALA A 112 3.80 23.20 23.86
CA ALA A 112 4.66 22.10 23.43
C ALA A 112 6.12 22.35 23.84
N PHE A 113 6.77 21.31 24.36
CA PHE A 113 8.19 21.31 24.71
C PHE A 113 8.87 20.20 23.93
N GLU A 114 9.75 20.56 23.00
CA GLU A 114 10.44 19.65 22.10
C GLU A 114 11.81 19.25 22.66
N TYR A 115 12.12 17.96 22.57
CA TYR A 115 13.41 17.36 22.90
C TYR A 115 14.14 17.04 21.60
N THR A 116 15.30 17.65 21.37
CA THR A 116 16.13 17.41 20.19
C THR A 116 17.55 17.03 20.57
N THR A 117 18.21 16.22 19.76
CA THR A 117 19.63 15.89 19.95
C THR A 117 20.48 16.60 18.90
N ASP A 118 21.53 17.29 19.34
CA ASP A 118 22.49 17.94 18.45
C ASP A 118 23.58 16.98 17.93
N ALA A 119 24.48 17.49 17.08
CA ALA A 119 25.56 16.70 16.50
C ALA A 119 26.59 16.20 17.54
N ALA A 120 26.66 16.81 18.73
CA ALA A 120 27.53 16.41 19.82
C ALA A 120 26.87 15.39 20.77
N GLY A 121 25.62 14.99 20.50
CA GLY A 121 24.87 14.06 21.35
C GLY A 121 24.32 14.72 22.62
N LYS A 122 24.19 16.05 22.63
CA LYS A 122 23.51 16.78 23.70
C LYS A 122 22.03 16.92 23.39
N VAL A 123 21.21 16.78 24.43
CA VAL A 123 19.77 16.90 24.35
C VAL A 123 19.36 18.30 24.78
N TRP A 124 18.59 18.96 23.91
CA TRP A 124 18.05 20.29 24.10
C TRP A 124 16.55 20.22 24.27
N LEU A 125 16.06 20.86 25.33
CA LEU A 125 14.64 21.11 25.55
C LEU A 125 14.31 22.50 25.05
N THR A 126 13.26 22.66 24.25
CA THR A 126 12.84 23.97 23.70
C THR A 126 11.32 24.10 23.73
N GLU A 127 10.79 25.22 24.21
CA GLU A 127 9.36 25.53 24.04
C GLU A 127 9.12 25.93 22.58
N VAL A 128 8.19 25.24 21.92
CA VAL A 128 7.82 25.46 20.51
C VAL A 128 6.34 25.72 20.39
N ASP A 129 5.92 26.31 19.26
CA ASP A 129 4.50 26.38 18.92
C ASP A 129 3.93 24.95 18.82
N ILE A 130 2.78 24.71 19.46
CA ILE A 130 2.15 23.38 19.46
C ILE A 130 1.84 22.88 18.06
N LYS A 131 1.54 23.79 17.11
CA LYS A 131 1.26 23.41 15.73
C LYS A 131 2.45 22.81 14.99
N LYS A 132 3.67 23.04 15.50
CA LYS A 132 4.87 22.35 14.98
C LYS A 132 4.80 20.83 15.21
N ILE A 133 4.12 20.41 16.27
CA ILE A 133 4.03 18.99 16.66
C ILE A 133 2.65 18.41 16.36
N VAL A 134 1.61 19.22 16.35
CA VAL A 134 0.22 18.83 16.04
C VAL A 134 -0.31 19.79 14.97
N PRO A 135 -0.04 19.53 13.68
CA PRO A 135 -0.36 20.45 12.58
C PRO A 135 -1.82 20.92 12.59
N ASP A 136 -2.76 20.04 12.95
CA ASP A 136 -4.20 20.33 13.05
C ASP A 136 -4.60 21.41 14.07
N PHE A 137 -3.66 21.90 14.87
CA PHE A 137 -3.94 22.98 15.82
C PHE A 137 -3.70 24.37 15.21
N ASP A 138 -3.48 24.45 13.89
CA ASP A 138 -3.35 25.73 13.19
C ASP A 138 -4.65 26.57 13.29
N PRO A 139 -4.60 27.77 13.90
CA PRO A 139 -5.77 28.65 14.04
C PRO A 139 -6.19 29.33 12.74
N ASP A 140 -5.34 29.33 11.71
CA ASP A 140 -5.62 29.95 10.40
C ASP A 140 -6.47 29.04 9.50
N PHE A 141 -6.85 27.85 9.98
CA PHE A 141 -7.86 27.02 9.34
C PHE A 141 -9.22 27.71 9.34
N LYS A 142 -9.52 28.41 8.24
CA LYS A 142 -10.87 28.83 7.92
C LYS A 142 -11.47 27.77 7.02
N VAL A 143 -12.44 27.00 7.53
CA VAL A 143 -13.42 26.38 6.63
C VAL A 143 -14.04 27.55 5.87
N PRO A 144 -13.90 27.67 4.55
CA PRO A 144 -14.54 28.76 3.84
C PRO A 144 -16.03 28.68 4.11
N ASP A 145 -16.63 29.76 4.63
CA ASP A 145 -18.09 29.88 4.85
C ASP A 145 -18.90 29.58 3.57
N SER A 146 -18.23 29.60 2.41
CA SER A 146 -18.77 29.30 1.09
C SER A 146 -18.71 27.83 0.66
N ILE A 147 -18.07 26.92 1.42
CA ILE A 147 -18.29 25.49 1.18
C ILE A 147 -19.67 25.19 1.76
N VAL A 148 -20.69 25.31 0.92
CA VAL A 148 -21.96 24.61 1.11
C VAL A 148 -21.57 23.17 1.36
N ARG A 149 -21.53 22.73 2.63
CA ARG A 149 -21.45 21.32 2.98
C ARG A 149 -22.64 20.71 2.28
N PRO A 150 -22.44 19.96 1.18
CA PRO A 150 -23.57 19.54 0.39
C PRO A 150 -24.42 18.64 1.28
N THR A 151 -25.72 18.90 1.28
CA THR A 151 -26.72 18.11 2.01
C THR A 151 -26.89 16.70 1.42
N ALA A 152 -26.17 16.38 0.35
CA ALA A 152 -26.18 15.11 -0.34
C ALA A 152 -25.03 14.21 0.14
N ALA A 153 -25.34 12.93 0.34
CA ALA A 153 -24.35 11.92 0.68
C ALA A 153 -23.21 11.90 -0.35
N VAL A 154 -21.97 11.85 0.13
CA VAL A 154 -20.79 11.61 -0.70
C VAL A 154 -20.98 10.27 -1.43
N PRO A 155 -20.89 10.23 -2.77
CA PRO A 155 -20.93 8.96 -3.48
C PRO A 155 -19.69 8.13 -3.12
N HIS A 156 -19.90 6.95 -2.54
CA HIS A 156 -18.82 6.01 -2.28
C HIS A 156 -18.06 5.65 -3.57
N PRO A 157 -16.74 5.43 -3.52
CA PRO A 157 -16.03 4.73 -4.58
C PRO A 157 -16.76 3.45 -4.97
N VAL A 158 -16.81 3.17 -6.27
CA VAL A 158 -17.34 1.92 -6.78
C VAL A 158 -16.20 0.92 -6.82
N TYR A 159 -16.37 -0.22 -6.15
CA TYR A 159 -15.40 -1.31 -6.23
C TYR A 159 -15.16 -1.71 -7.69
N SER A 160 -13.89 -1.93 -8.04
CA SER A 160 -13.56 -2.59 -9.29
C SER A 160 -14.29 -3.94 -9.35
N PRO A 161 -14.95 -4.30 -10.47
CA PRO A 161 -15.49 -5.65 -10.68
C PRO A 161 -14.40 -6.74 -10.64
N MET A 162 -13.13 -6.35 -10.66
CA MET A 162 -11.97 -7.24 -10.53
C MET A 162 -11.44 -7.35 -9.10
N ALA A 163 -12.03 -6.65 -8.11
CA ALA A 163 -11.65 -6.74 -6.70
C ALA A 163 -12.18 -8.03 -6.07
N LEU A 164 -11.47 -9.13 -6.30
CA LEU A 164 -11.83 -10.51 -5.94
C LEU A 164 -11.06 -11.02 -4.72
N ARG A 165 -10.72 -10.15 -3.77
CA ARG A 165 -9.97 -10.49 -2.53
C ARG A 165 -8.53 -10.94 -2.78
N GLN A 166 -7.85 -10.35 -3.76
CA GLN A 166 -6.42 -10.60 -4.03
C GLN A 166 -5.51 -10.27 -2.84
N ALA A 167 -5.94 -9.32 -2.00
CA ALA A 167 -5.36 -9.03 -0.69
C ALA A 167 -6.46 -8.93 0.37
N PRO A 168 -6.14 -9.06 1.68
CA PRO A 168 -7.13 -9.06 2.75
C PRO A 168 -8.04 -7.81 2.77
N HIS A 169 -7.51 -6.66 2.39
CA HIS A 169 -8.23 -5.39 2.32
C HIS A 169 -8.99 -5.18 1.00
N ILE A 170 -8.80 -6.01 -0.05
CA ILE A 170 -9.44 -5.80 -1.36
C ILE A 170 -10.83 -6.41 -1.41
N GLY A 171 -11.81 -5.64 -1.90
CA GLY A 171 -13.16 -6.11 -2.19
C GLY A 171 -14.22 -5.76 -1.12
N PRO A 172 -15.50 -6.02 -1.43
CA PRO A 172 -16.64 -5.59 -0.61
C PRO A 172 -16.74 -6.35 0.70
N TYR A 173 -17.31 -5.73 1.74
CA TYR A 173 -17.56 -6.36 3.03
C TYR A 173 -18.37 -7.67 2.89
N GLN A 174 -17.87 -8.75 3.51
CA GLN A 174 -18.43 -10.10 3.49
C GLN A 174 -18.60 -10.63 4.92
N ASN A 175 -19.15 -9.80 5.81
CA ASN A 175 -19.40 -10.17 7.21
C ASN A 175 -18.14 -10.50 8.04
N GLN A 176 -16.99 -9.92 7.69
CA GLN A 176 -15.79 -10.05 8.52
C GLN A 176 -16.00 -9.50 9.92
N ASP A 177 -15.30 -10.09 10.89
CA ASP A 177 -15.24 -9.51 12.23
C ASP A 177 -14.44 -8.20 12.20
N VAL A 178 -15.16 -7.09 12.36
CA VAL A 178 -14.60 -5.74 12.33
C VAL A 178 -13.65 -5.44 13.50
N LEU A 179 -13.57 -6.31 14.50
CA LEU A 179 -12.60 -6.24 15.60
C LEU A 179 -11.31 -7.04 15.33
N GLN A 180 -11.24 -7.77 14.22
CA GLN A 180 -10.11 -8.68 13.92
C GLN A 180 -9.50 -8.44 12.54
N LEU A 181 -9.77 -7.28 11.93
CA LEU A 181 -9.30 -6.96 10.59
C LEU A 181 -7.77 -6.78 10.59
N GLN A 182 -7.11 -7.27 9.55
CA GLN A 182 -5.66 -7.18 9.34
C GLN A 182 -5.38 -7.02 7.85
N SER A 183 -4.69 -5.95 7.46
CA SER A 183 -4.41 -5.69 6.04
C SER A 183 -3.28 -6.57 5.54
N LYS A 184 -2.35 -6.92 6.45
CA LYS A 184 -1.17 -7.73 6.19
C LYS A 184 -0.80 -8.58 7.42
N PRO A 185 -1.53 -9.69 7.67
CA PRO A 185 -1.18 -10.62 8.74
C PRO A 185 0.29 -11.05 8.66
N GLY A 186 0.97 -11.09 9.81
CA GLY A 186 2.38 -11.50 9.92
C GLY A 186 3.41 -10.40 9.70
N SER A 187 3.02 -9.17 9.31
CA SER A 187 3.98 -8.06 9.32
C SER A 187 4.42 -7.74 10.76
N PRO A 188 5.73 -7.49 11.00
CA PRO A 188 6.22 -6.99 12.28
C PRO A 188 5.94 -5.49 12.48
N TYR A 189 5.47 -4.78 11.46
CA TYR A 189 5.01 -3.40 11.56
C TYR A 189 3.49 -3.38 11.64
N VAL A 190 2.95 -2.75 12.69
CA VAL A 190 1.52 -2.81 12.98
C VAL A 190 0.99 -1.42 13.31
N PHE A 191 -0.05 -0.99 12.60
CA PHE A 191 -0.79 0.21 12.96
C PHE A 191 -2.17 -0.16 13.49
N TYR A 192 -2.44 0.19 14.74
CA TYR A 192 -3.68 -0.17 15.42
C TYR A 192 -4.72 0.94 15.34
N LEU A 193 -5.85 0.62 14.70
CA LEU A 193 -7.06 1.42 14.73
C LEU A 193 -7.86 1.02 15.97
N ASN A 194 -7.71 1.77 17.06
CA ASN A 194 -8.40 1.48 18.31
C ASN A 194 -9.87 1.93 18.23
N THR A 195 -10.75 0.99 17.95
CA THR A 195 -12.19 1.21 17.79
C THR A 195 -12.99 1.00 19.07
N ALA A 196 -12.36 0.66 20.20
CA ALA A 196 -13.06 0.22 21.40
C ALA A 196 -14.11 1.23 21.91
N ALA A 197 -13.83 2.54 21.81
CA ALA A 197 -14.75 3.57 22.30
C ALA A 197 -15.97 3.80 21.39
N VAL A 198 -15.96 3.30 20.15
CA VAL A 198 -17.07 3.42 19.18
C VAL A 198 -17.84 2.11 19.00
N MET A 199 -17.60 1.12 19.87
CA MET A 199 -18.18 -0.22 19.82
C MET A 199 -18.83 -0.59 21.15
N SER A 200 -19.90 -1.39 21.10
CA SER A 200 -20.44 -2.14 22.24
C SER A 200 -20.36 -3.63 21.89
N GLY A 201 -19.37 -4.33 22.47
CA GLY A 201 -18.98 -5.66 22.00
C GLY A 201 -18.58 -5.60 20.51
N SER A 202 -19.21 -6.41 19.67
CA SER A 202 -19.01 -6.46 18.21
C SER A 202 -19.99 -5.58 17.41
N THR A 203 -20.75 -4.71 18.09
CA THR A 203 -21.76 -3.84 17.48
C THR A 203 -21.28 -2.39 17.50
N PRO A 204 -21.12 -1.73 16.33
CA PRO A 204 -20.77 -0.32 16.32
C PRO A 204 -21.90 0.56 16.88
N LEU A 205 -21.53 1.62 17.59
CA LEU A 205 -22.48 2.52 18.24
C LEU A 205 -23.15 3.47 17.24
N ASN A 206 -24.17 4.21 17.68
CA ASN A 206 -24.69 5.44 17.03
C ASN A 206 -25.04 5.29 15.54
N GLY A 207 -25.63 4.15 15.14
CA GLY A 207 -26.11 3.91 13.78
C GLY A 207 -25.03 3.61 12.72
N VAL A 208 -23.76 3.46 13.12
CA VAL A 208 -22.70 3.02 12.20
C VAL A 208 -22.84 1.51 11.98
N THR A 209 -22.76 1.08 10.73
CA THR A 209 -22.84 -0.34 10.38
C THR A 209 -21.46 -1.00 10.45
N ARG A 210 -21.42 -2.34 10.50
CA ARG A 210 -20.16 -3.08 10.38
C ARG A 210 -19.50 -2.84 9.02
N GLU A 211 -20.28 -2.67 7.97
CA GLU A 211 -19.75 -2.32 6.64
C GLU A 211 -19.10 -0.93 6.64
N ASN A 212 -19.66 0.06 7.36
CA ASN A 212 -18.99 1.36 7.54
C ASN A 212 -17.66 1.21 8.29
N MET A 213 -17.61 0.40 9.35
CA MET A 213 -16.35 0.12 10.06
C MET A 213 -15.33 -0.60 9.19
N TYR A 214 -15.78 -1.56 8.39
CA TYR A 214 -14.93 -2.26 7.43
C TYR A 214 -14.38 -1.30 6.38
N ARG A 215 -15.22 -0.44 5.77
CA ARG A 215 -14.78 0.55 4.77
C ARG A 215 -13.85 1.61 5.35
N ALA A 216 -14.05 2.00 6.61
CA ALA A 216 -13.13 2.91 7.31
C ALA A 216 -11.74 2.28 7.47
N TRP A 217 -11.67 1.04 7.95
CA TRP A 217 -10.42 0.29 8.05
C TRP A 217 -9.78 0.06 6.67
N GLN A 218 -10.58 -0.33 5.69
CA GLN A 218 -10.14 -0.60 4.32
C GLN A 218 -9.54 0.65 3.68
N SER A 219 -10.21 1.80 3.79
CA SER A 219 -9.73 3.08 3.27
C SER A 219 -8.33 3.44 3.81
N VAL A 220 -8.10 3.21 5.11
CA VAL A 220 -6.77 3.38 5.72
C VAL A 220 -5.80 2.34 5.16
N ALA A 221 -6.19 1.06 5.15
CA ALA A 221 -5.34 -0.03 4.68
C ALA A 221 -4.87 0.16 3.23
N ASP A 222 -5.74 0.67 2.36
CA ASP A 222 -5.46 0.93 0.96
C ASP A 222 -4.32 1.97 0.81
N GLN A 223 -4.31 3.05 1.61
CA GLN A 223 -3.29 4.12 1.50
C GLN A 223 -1.89 3.72 1.97
N TYR A 224 -1.78 2.58 2.65
CA TYR A 224 -0.53 2.02 3.16
C TYR A 224 -0.24 0.63 2.58
N SER A 225 -1.01 0.17 1.58
CA SER A 225 -0.93 -1.20 1.05
C SER A 225 0.44 -1.54 0.47
N MET A 226 1.16 -0.52 -0.01
CA MET A 226 2.51 -0.62 -0.57
C MET A 226 3.60 -0.87 0.47
N LEU A 227 3.31 -0.66 1.75
CA LEU A 227 4.24 -0.91 2.84
C LEU A 227 4.04 -2.31 3.42
N ASN A 228 5.11 -2.87 3.97
CA ASN A 228 5.03 -4.02 4.86
C ASN A 228 4.43 -3.61 6.22
N LEU A 229 3.21 -3.08 6.23
CA LEU A 229 2.49 -2.56 7.38
C LEU A 229 1.14 -3.27 7.53
N ASN A 230 0.88 -3.80 8.72
CA ASN A 230 -0.42 -4.35 9.06
C ASN A 230 -1.28 -3.28 9.73
N VAL A 231 -2.19 -2.69 8.97
CA VAL A 231 -3.27 -1.87 9.52
C VAL A 231 -4.31 -2.82 10.11
N THR A 232 -4.55 -2.74 11.41
CA THR A 232 -5.38 -3.71 12.13
C THR A 232 -6.37 -3.06 13.08
N THR A 233 -7.53 -3.71 13.27
CA THR A 233 -8.47 -3.43 14.38
C THR A 233 -8.33 -4.45 15.52
N SER A 234 -7.43 -5.44 15.39
CA SER A 234 -7.19 -6.46 16.40
C SER A 234 -6.24 -5.95 17.48
N ARG A 235 -6.80 -5.80 18.70
CA ARG A 235 -6.01 -5.42 19.88
C ARG A 235 -4.91 -6.44 20.18
N ALA A 236 -5.20 -7.73 20.03
CA ALA A 236 -4.25 -8.81 20.31
C ALA A 236 -3.04 -8.76 19.37
N VAL A 237 -3.25 -8.46 18.08
CA VAL A 237 -2.17 -8.30 17.09
C VAL A 237 -1.29 -7.12 17.46
N TYR A 238 -1.88 -5.99 17.84
CA TYR A 238 -1.14 -4.81 18.30
C TYR A 238 -0.32 -5.08 19.56
N ASP A 239 -0.94 -5.68 20.59
CA ASP A 239 -0.25 -5.97 21.85
C ASP A 239 0.95 -6.90 21.64
N ALA A 240 0.79 -7.92 20.79
CA ALA A 240 1.88 -8.83 20.43
C ALA A 240 3.03 -8.11 19.70
N ALA A 241 2.72 -7.28 18.70
CA ALA A 241 3.73 -6.52 17.96
C ALA A 241 4.43 -5.50 18.86
N ARG A 242 3.69 -4.81 19.72
CA ARG A 242 4.22 -3.84 20.68
C ARG A 242 5.15 -4.49 21.69
N ALA A 243 4.79 -5.67 22.20
CA ALA A 243 5.66 -6.44 23.11
C ALA A 243 6.95 -6.89 22.42
N ALA A 244 6.88 -7.23 21.12
CA ALA A 244 8.05 -7.63 20.35
C ALA A 244 8.99 -6.45 20.05
N ASN A 245 8.44 -5.34 19.55
CA ASN A 245 9.16 -4.11 19.24
C ASN A 245 8.20 -2.93 19.06
N VAL A 246 8.01 -2.11 20.10
CA VAL A 246 7.12 -0.93 20.06
C VAL A 246 7.49 0.07 18.96
N LEU A 247 8.76 0.13 18.53
CA LEU A 247 9.21 1.06 17.49
C LEU A 247 8.63 0.75 16.11
N ARG A 248 8.03 -0.43 15.95
CA ARG A 248 7.32 -0.85 14.73
C ARG A 248 5.81 -0.74 14.88
N THR A 249 5.33 -0.05 15.90
CA THR A 249 3.90 0.03 16.18
C THR A 249 3.39 1.46 16.22
N GLY A 250 2.18 1.68 15.73
CA GLY A 250 1.43 2.92 15.88
C GLY A 250 0.03 2.64 16.40
N ILE A 251 -0.60 3.66 16.96
CA ILE A 251 -1.96 3.58 17.48
C ILE A 251 -2.68 4.91 17.24
N ILE A 252 -3.96 4.80 16.84
CA ILE A 252 -4.86 5.94 16.78
C ILE A 252 -6.20 5.57 17.43
N ASN A 253 -6.75 6.47 18.23
CA ASN A 253 -7.99 6.22 18.98
C ASN A 253 -9.20 6.78 18.25
N PHE A 254 -10.16 5.94 17.93
CA PHE A 254 -11.49 6.40 17.57
C PHE A 254 -12.19 6.86 18.85
N VAL A 255 -12.80 8.04 18.81
CA VAL A 255 -13.54 8.60 19.95
C VAL A 255 -14.97 8.87 19.54
N ASN A 256 -15.92 8.48 20.39
CA ASN A 256 -17.35 8.64 20.15
C ASN A 256 -17.85 10.04 20.54
N GLN A 257 -17.26 11.07 19.92
CA GLN A 257 -17.66 12.47 20.10
C GLN A 257 -17.31 13.28 18.84
N ASP A 258 -18.02 14.39 18.62
CA ASP A 258 -17.68 15.33 17.56
C ASP A 258 -16.40 16.11 17.93
N GLY A 259 -15.56 16.38 16.93
CA GLY A 259 -14.31 17.12 17.11
C GLY A 259 -13.49 17.17 15.82
N ARG A 260 -12.36 17.89 15.86
CA ARG A 260 -11.35 17.90 14.79
C ARG A 260 -10.32 16.83 15.09
N SER A 261 -10.20 15.83 14.22
CA SER A 261 -9.17 14.78 14.35
C SER A 261 -7.78 15.40 14.36
N PHE A 262 -6.85 14.74 15.04
CA PHE A 262 -5.48 15.20 15.12
C PHE A 262 -4.53 14.06 15.49
N ALA A 263 -3.28 14.19 15.09
CA ALA A 263 -2.22 13.27 15.46
C ALA A 263 -0.89 13.99 15.73
N PRO A 264 -0.19 13.67 16.84
CA PRO A 264 1.15 14.17 17.08
C PRO A 264 2.18 13.62 16.07
N LEU A 265 3.02 14.51 15.53
CA LEU A 265 4.04 14.17 14.55
C LEU A 265 5.05 13.15 15.07
N ASN A 266 5.44 12.20 14.22
CA ASN A 266 6.45 11.18 14.52
C ASN A 266 6.10 10.27 15.72
N SER A 267 4.82 10.15 16.10
CA SER A 267 4.38 9.27 17.20
C SER A 267 4.32 7.79 16.87
N PHE A 268 4.47 7.39 15.59
CA PHE A 268 4.75 6.01 15.23
C PHE A 268 6.01 5.51 15.96
N GLY A 269 6.03 4.25 16.36
CA GLY A 269 7.08 3.70 17.20
C GLY A 269 6.96 4.04 18.69
N SER A 270 5.81 4.59 19.11
CA SER A 270 5.49 4.91 20.50
C SER A 270 4.05 4.52 20.83
N THR A 271 3.63 4.77 22.07
CA THR A 271 2.28 4.48 22.54
C THR A 271 1.41 5.73 22.58
N THR A 272 1.97 6.88 22.20
CA THR A 272 1.27 8.14 22.02
C THR A 272 0.34 8.03 20.82
N ALA A 273 -0.96 8.10 21.08
CA ALA A 273 -1.98 7.96 20.07
C ALA A 273 -2.42 9.31 19.50
N GLY A 274 -2.79 9.31 18.21
CA GLY A 274 -3.68 10.32 17.66
C GLY A 274 -5.14 10.10 18.09
N THR A 275 -6.01 11.03 17.70
CA THR A 275 -7.45 10.99 17.95
C THR A 275 -8.21 11.15 16.64
N LEU A 276 -9.06 10.18 16.34
CA LEU A 276 -10.05 10.24 15.28
C LEU A 276 -11.41 10.50 15.90
N TYR A 277 -11.92 11.72 15.70
CA TYR A 277 -13.28 12.05 16.12
C TYR A 277 -14.28 11.50 15.13
N ARG A 278 -15.21 10.71 15.65
CA ARG A 278 -16.36 10.27 14.90
C ARG A 278 -17.34 11.43 14.78
N ASN A 279 -17.65 11.87 13.56
CA ASN A 279 -18.78 12.77 13.31
C ASN A 279 -19.90 12.04 12.54
N PRO A 280 -20.86 11.41 13.24
CA PRO A 280 -21.99 10.75 12.60
C PRO A 280 -23.11 11.72 12.21
N SER A 281 -23.10 12.95 12.74
CA SER A 281 -24.16 13.97 12.52
C SER A 281 -23.95 14.81 11.26
N ALA A 282 -22.75 14.80 10.68
CA ALA A 282 -22.39 15.59 9.50
C ALA A 282 -22.92 15.06 8.16
N GLY A 283 -23.71 13.97 8.13
CA GLY A 283 -24.21 13.39 6.87
C GLY A 283 -23.11 12.83 5.95
N PHE A 284 -21.90 12.67 6.49
CA PHE A 284 -20.71 12.25 5.77
C PHE A 284 -20.61 10.72 5.73
N ASP A 285 -20.09 10.17 4.64
CA ASP A 285 -19.83 8.73 4.59
C ASP A 285 -18.76 8.37 5.62
N TYR A 286 -19.18 7.63 6.65
CA TYR A 286 -18.28 7.14 7.67
C TYR A 286 -17.15 6.28 7.09
N GLY A 287 -17.38 5.48 6.04
CA GLY A 287 -16.39 4.59 5.44
C GLY A 287 -15.25 5.35 4.75
N TYR A 288 -15.57 6.10 3.68
CA TYR A 288 -14.62 6.96 2.98
C TYR A 288 -14.02 8.02 3.90
N GLY A 289 -14.90 8.67 4.66
CA GLY A 289 -14.58 9.89 5.36
C GLY A 289 -13.64 9.74 6.54
N ILE A 290 -14.04 8.92 7.51
CA ILE A 290 -13.16 8.63 8.65
C ILE A 290 -11.94 7.83 8.20
N GLY A 291 -12.07 7.08 7.10
CA GLY A 291 -11.00 6.32 6.48
C GLY A 291 -9.88 7.22 5.95
N MET A 292 -10.23 8.22 5.12
CA MET A 292 -9.26 9.21 4.61
C MET A 292 -8.71 10.11 5.71
N THR A 293 -9.55 10.52 6.67
CA THR A 293 -9.09 11.23 7.86
C THR A 293 -8.08 10.37 8.61
N GLY A 294 -8.39 9.08 8.83
CA GLY A 294 -7.47 8.13 9.44
C GLY A 294 -6.16 7.99 8.68
N ALA A 295 -6.19 7.90 7.36
CA ALA A 295 -4.97 7.83 6.56
C ALA A 295 -4.10 9.08 6.73
N HIS A 296 -4.73 10.26 6.74
CA HIS A 296 -4.08 11.56 6.96
C HIS A 296 -3.43 11.67 8.35
N GLU A 297 -4.18 11.36 9.40
CA GLU A 297 -3.66 11.43 10.78
C GLU A 297 -2.53 10.44 11.02
N ILE A 298 -2.63 9.24 10.44
CA ILE A 298 -1.53 8.26 10.49
C ILE A 298 -0.30 8.81 9.78
N GLY A 299 -0.49 9.62 8.73
CA GLY A 299 0.57 10.34 8.04
C GLY A 299 1.34 11.26 9.00
N HIS A 300 0.62 12.04 9.82
CA HIS A 300 1.24 12.82 10.89
C HIS A 300 2.02 11.92 11.86
N GLN A 301 1.44 10.81 12.32
CA GLN A 301 2.17 9.89 13.21
C GLN A 301 3.44 9.33 12.57
N MET A 302 3.51 9.22 11.25
CA MET A 302 4.72 8.86 10.48
C MET A 302 5.60 10.06 10.08
N GLY A 303 5.28 11.25 10.58
CA GLY A 303 6.13 12.45 10.48
C GLY A 303 5.74 13.42 9.38
N MET A 304 4.65 13.19 8.64
CA MET A 304 4.24 14.05 7.52
C MET A 304 3.60 15.35 7.98
N GLY A 305 3.99 16.47 7.38
CA GLY A 305 3.30 17.77 7.56
C GLY A 305 2.20 17.97 6.52
N HIS A 306 1.35 18.98 6.70
CA HIS A 306 0.42 19.36 5.64
C HIS A 306 1.16 19.82 4.40
N ASP A 307 0.62 19.46 3.25
CA ASP A 307 1.22 19.73 1.95
C ASP A 307 1.07 21.23 1.57
N GLY A 308 -0.04 21.83 2.05
CA GLY A 308 -0.39 23.25 1.96
C GLY A 308 -0.52 23.77 0.52
N GLY A 309 -1.25 24.88 0.33
CA GLY A 309 -1.31 25.51 -0.98
C GLY A 309 -2.40 26.57 -1.20
N GLY A 310 -2.46 27.08 -2.43
CA GLY A 310 -3.37 28.16 -2.82
C GLY A 310 -2.89 29.54 -2.37
N THR A 311 -3.77 30.37 -1.82
CA THR A 311 -3.45 31.72 -1.30
C THR A 311 -2.84 31.71 0.11
N GLY A 312 -2.21 30.61 0.52
CA GLY A 312 -1.62 30.43 1.85
C GLY A 312 -2.53 29.68 2.84
N GLY A 313 -3.39 28.77 2.36
CA GLY A 313 -4.22 27.92 3.22
C GLY A 313 -3.46 26.70 3.77
N GLU A 314 -3.98 26.12 4.85
CA GLU A 314 -3.43 24.93 5.53
C GLU A 314 -3.32 23.71 4.60
N TYR A 315 -4.28 23.53 3.71
CA TYR A 315 -4.38 22.38 2.83
C TYR A 315 -4.38 22.77 1.36
N PHE A 316 -3.79 21.92 0.52
CA PHE A 316 -3.96 22.01 -0.92
C PHE A 316 -5.26 21.35 -1.37
N GLU A 317 -6.08 22.05 -2.16
CA GLU A 317 -7.42 21.60 -2.57
C GLU A 317 -7.45 20.49 -3.63
N GLY A 318 -6.28 20.10 -4.14
CA GLY A 318 -6.17 19.18 -5.28
C GLY A 318 -6.44 19.87 -6.62
N ILE A 319 -6.46 19.08 -7.69
CA ILE A 319 -6.60 19.53 -9.06
C ILE A 319 -7.77 18.79 -9.72
N ALA A 320 -8.94 19.45 -9.74
CA ALA A 320 -10.19 18.86 -10.20
C ALA A 320 -10.13 18.34 -11.65
N ALA A 321 -9.34 18.97 -12.53
CA ALA A 321 -9.15 18.53 -13.91
C ALA A 321 -8.59 17.09 -14.00
N TYR A 322 -7.82 16.68 -13.00
CA TYR A 322 -7.22 15.35 -12.89
C TYR A 322 -7.87 14.52 -11.78
N GLN A 323 -8.91 15.03 -11.11
CA GLN A 323 -9.54 14.35 -9.97
C GLN A 323 -8.50 13.84 -8.95
N TRP A 324 -7.44 14.62 -8.72
CA TRP A 324 -6.29 14.23 -7.93
C TRP A 324 -6.05 15.22 -6.79
N GLY A 325 -5.60 14.71 -5.64
CA GLY A 325 -5.08 15.53 -4.54
C GLY A 325 -4.13 14.73 -3.64
N PRO A 326 -3.24 15.39 -2.89
CA PRO A 326 -2.38 14.69 -1.95
C PRO A 326 -3.14 14.27 -0.68
N ILE A 327 -2.73 13.17 -0.07
CA ILE A 327 -3.31 12.68 1.19
C ILE A 327 -3.12 13.72 2.30
N MET A 328 -1.96 14.40 2.34
CA MET A 328 -1.67 15.50 3.27
C MET A 328 -2.29 16.85 2.86
N GLY A 329 -3.18 16.86 1.87
CA GLY A 329 -3.97 18.01 1.45
C GLY A 329 -5.44 17.90 1.84
N ASN A 330 -6.29 18.67 1.15
CA ASN A 330 -7.72 18.71 1.40
C ASN A 330 -8.43 17.61 0.62
N TYR A 331 -8.44 16.40 1.16
CA TYR A 331 -9.14 15.28 0.55
C TYR A 331 -10.66 15.49 0.44
N TRP A 332 -11.24 16.44 1.21
CA TRP A 332 -12.67 16.72 1.19
C TRP A 332 -13.17 17.26 -0.15
N MET A 333 -12.36 18.03 -0.88
CA MET A 333 -12.76 18.56 -2.20
C MET A 333 -12.88 17.46 -3.24
N GLY A 334 -12.11 16.40 -3.09
CA GLY A 334 -12.11 15.28 -4.03
C GLY A 334 -13.23 14.26 -3.79
N ALA A 335 -14.01 14.40 -2.71
CA ALA A 335 -15.02 13.42 -2.31
C ALA A 335 -16.11 13.15 -3.36
N TYR A 336 -16.36 14.11 -4.27
CA TYR A 336 -17.37 13.99 -5.33
C TYR A 336 -16.79 13.54 -6.67
N TRP A 337 -15.49 13.27 -6.74
CA TRP A 337 -14.86 12.84 -7.98
C TRP A 337 -15.09 11.34 -8.20
N PRO A 338 -15.71 10.94 -9.32
CA PRO A 338 -16.03 9.53 -9.58
C PRO A 338 -14.78 8.64 -9.67
N ASN A 339 -13.64 9.21 -10.04
CA ASN A 339 -12.36 8.52 -10.10
C ASN A 339 -11.28 9.30 -9.32
N GLN A 340 -11.65 9.72 -8.11
CA GLN A 340 -10.73 10.31 -7.13
C GLN A 340 -9.43 9.49 -7.02
N LEU A 341 -8.32 10.22 -7.03
CA LEU A 341 -6.98 9.69 -6.83
C LEU A 341 -6.32 10.50 -5.72
N PHE A 342 -6.12 9.87 -4.57
CA PHE A 342 -5.35 10.46 -3.48
C PHE A 342 -4.01 9.76 -3.40
N THR A 343 -2.93 10.53 -3.31
CA THR A 343 -1.57 9.96 -3.28
C THR A 343 -0.72 10.64 -2.22
N TRP A 344 0.36 9.98 -1.82
CA TRP A 344 1.46 10.68 -1.14
C TRP A 344 2.17 11.61 -2.11
N SER A 345 2.93 12.56 -1.56
CA SER A 345 3.46 13.69 -2.30
C SER A 345 4.92 13.93 -1.94
N ARG A 346 5.60 14.67 -2.83
CA ARG A 346 6.87 15.31 -2.51
C ARG A 346 6.83 16.83 -2.76
N GLY A 347 5.62 17.40 -2.72
CA GLY A 347 5.34 18.80 -3.01
C GLY A 347 5.74 19.24 -4.43
N GLU A 348 5.55 18.39 -5.43
CA GLU A 348 5.99 18.67 -6.82
C GLU A 348 5.10 19.68 -7.56
N TYR A 349 3.89 19.91 -7.06
CA TYR A 349 2.92 20.79 -7.67
C TYR A 349 3.20 22.25 -7.35
N SER A 350 2.86 23.13 -8.29
CA SER A 350 3.33 24.53 -8.29
C SER A 350 2.90 25.34 -7.06
N THR A 351 1.77 24.98 -6.45
CA THR A 351 1.20 25.65 -5.28
C THR A 351 1.59 25.01 -3.95
N ALA A 352 2.41 23.95 -3.94
CA ALA A 352 2.83 23.30 -2.70
C ALA A 352 3.66 24.25 -1.84
N THR A 353 3.25 24.46 -0.60
CA THR A 353 4.05 25.23 0.38
C THR A 353 4.96 24.35 1.21
N ASN A 354 4.68 23.06 1.27
CA ASN A 354 5.55 22.02 1.81
C ASN A 354 6.11 21.16 0.65
N ARG A 355 7.37 20.75 0.76
CA ARG A 355 8.06 19.90 -0.23
C ARG A 355 8.76 18.70 0.44
N GLU A 356 8.20 18.26 1.55
CA GLU A 356 8.60 17.04 2.22
C GLU A 356 8.35 15.83 1.32
N ASP A 357 9.26 14.85 1.33
CA ASP A 357 9.11 13.59 0.60
C ASP A 357 8.41 12.57 1.50
N ASP A 358 7.10 12.41 1.34
CA ASP A 358 6.25 11.58 2.22
C ASP A 358 6.69 10.10 2.26
N LEU A 359 7.00 9.52 1.09
CA LEU A 359 7.47 8.14 0.99
C LEU A 359 8.82 7.96 1.69
N TYR A 360 9.74 8.92 1.59
CA TYR A 360 11.01 8.89 2.33
C TYR A 360 10.78 8.92 3.85
N ARG A 361 9.78 9.68 4.32
CA ARG A 361 9.45 9.75 5.76
C ARG A 361 9.00 8.41 6.28
N MET A 362 8.06 7.76 5.60
CA MET A 362 7.59 6.43 5.99
C MET A 362 8.70 5.37 5.92
N THR A 363 9.47 5.36 4.82
CA THR A 363 10.35 4.23 4.51
C THR A 363 11.75 4.35 5.07
N THR A 364 12.25 5.58 5.22
CA THR A 364 13.60 5.84 5.70
C THR A 364 13.62 6.44 7.09
N VAL A 365 12.76 7.43 7.38
CA VAL A 365 12.72 8.06 8.72
C VAL A 365 12.07 7.12 9.74
N GLU A 366 10.88 6.62 9.44
CA GLU A 366 10.15 5.66 10.30
C GLU A 366 10.53 4.20 10.02
N SER A 367 11.36 3.96 9.01
CA SER A 367 11.93 2.64 8.68
C SER A 367 10.87 1.55 8.42
N VAL A 368 9.69 1.91 7.92
CA VAL A 368 8.67 0.95 7.49
C VAL A 368 8.98 0.52 6.05
N PRO A 369 9.45 -0.72 5.80
CA PRO A 369 9.88 -1.11 4.47
C PRO A 369 8.68 -1.24 3.54
N TYR A 370 8.91 -1.02 2.25
CA TYR A 370 7.98 -1.43 1.21
C TYR A 370 7.69 -2.94 1.29
N MET A 371 6.59 -3.34 0.65
CA MET A 371 6.34 -4.74 0.30
C MET A 371 7.51 -5.29 -0.53
N ALA A 372 7.64 -6.61 -0.51
CA ALA A 372 8.45 -7.27 -1.53
C ALA A 372 7.67 -7.26 -2.84
N ASP A 373 8.36 -6.95 -3.93
CA ASP A 373 7.86 -7.06 -5.30
C ASP A 373 7.26 -8.47 -5.53
N ASP A 374 6.02 -8.53 -6.00
CA ASP A 374 5.29 -9.79 -6.23
C ASP A 374 5.54 -10.38 -7.63
N ASN A 375 6.25 -9.66 -8.49
CA ASN A 375 6.60 -10.05 -9.85
C ASN A 375 8.03 -9.66 -10.29
N PRO A 376 9.08 -9.91 -9.47
CA PRO A 376 10.43 -9.36 -9.70
C PRO A 376 11.15 -9.92 -10.93
N ASN A 377 10.68 -11.06 -11.44
CA ASN A 377 11.26 -11.72 -12.61
C ASN A 377 10.31 -11.72 -13.82
N GLY A 378 9.14 -11.09 -13.70
CA GLY A 378 8.03 -11.29 -14.62
C GLY A 378 7.40 -12.70 -14.49
N ARG A 379 6.17 -12.83 -14.97
CA ARG A 379 5.45 -14.12 -15.06
C ARG A 379 4.70 -14.23 -16.37
N ALA A 380 4.25 -15.43 -16.74
CA ALA A 380 3.42 -15.59 -17.93
C ALA A 380 2.01 -15.03 -17.67
N LEU A 381 1.39 -14.43 -18.68
CA LEU A 381 -0.03 -14.11 -18.67
C LEU A 381 -0.82 -15.43 -18.67
N VAL A 382 -1.69 -15.62 -17.68
CA VAL A 382 -2.43 -16.87 -17.51
C VAL A 382 -3.73 -16.80 -18.29
N LEU A 383 -3.77 -17.51 -19.42
CA LEU A 383 -4.96 -17.60 -20.26
C LEU A 383 -5.90 -18.71 -19.79
N GLY A 384 -7.20 -18.50 -19.94
CA GLY A 384 -8.26 -19.48 -19.74
C GLY A 384 -8.77 -20.03 -21.09
N SER A 385 -9.89 -20.75 -21.03
CA SER A 385 -10.57 -21.24 -22.23
C SER A 385 -10.86 -20.09 -23.21
N GLY A 386 -10.64 -20.33 -24.50
CA GLY A 386 -10.81 -19.32 -25.55
C GLY A 386 -9.91 -18.09 -25.42
N GLY A 387 -8.80 -18.18 -24.67
CA GLY A 387 -7.88 -17.06 -24.47
C GLY A 387 -8.35 -16.03 -23.45
N ALA A 388 -9.31 -16.39 -22.58
CA ALA A 388 -9.81 -15.49 -21.54
C ALA A 388 -8.71 -15.08 -20.55
N ILE A 389 -8.62 -13.79 -20.24
CA ILE A 389 -7.74 -13.23 -19.22
C ILE A 389 -8.62 -12.93 -18.01
N ASP A 390 -8.33 -13.60 -16.89
CA ASP A 390 -9.15 -13.55 -15.67
C ASP A 390 -8.40 -12.86 -14.52
N PRO A 391 -9.04 -11.92 -13.80
CA PRO A 391 -8.41 -11.12 -12.75
C PRO A 391 -8.08 -11.90 -11.47
N ALA A 392 -8.59 -13.12 -11.29
CA ALA A 392 -8.20 -13.98 -10.18
C ALA A 392 -6.84 -14.66 -10.42
N ARG A 393 -6.33 -14.65 -11.66
CA ARG A 393 -5.04 -15.24 -12.05
C ARG A 393 -4.06 -14.22 -12.62
N ASN A 394 -4.55 -13.05 -13.00
CA ASN A 394 -3.80 -11.99 -13.66
C ASN A 394 -4.01 -10.68 -12.89
N PHE A 395 -3.29 -10.54 -11.78
CA PHE A 395 -3.26 -9.34 -10.94
C PHE A 395 -1.82 -9.09 -10.50
N GLY A 396 -1.55 -8.05 -9.73
CA GLY A 396 -0.22 -7.75 -9.16
C GLY A 396 -0.25 -6.49 -8.31
N GLN A 397 0.87 -6.12 -7.69
CA GLN A 397 0.99 -4.93 -6.86
C GLN A 397 2.18 -4.07 -7.30
N ILE A 398 1.91 -2.82 -7.66
CA ILE A 398 2.95 -1.80 -7.81
C ILE A 398 3.26 -1.21 -6.45
N GLU A 399 4.30 -1.70 -5.78
CA GLU A 399 4.59 -1.35 -4.38
C GLU A 399 5.57 -0.17 -4.23
N ARG A 400 6.29 0.19 -5.29
CA ARG A 400 7.11 1.42 -5.32
C ARG A 400 7.15 2.04 -6.71
N ASN A 401 7.55 3.30 -6.80
CA ASN A 401 7.57 4.04 -8.06
C ASN A 401 8.59 3.53 -9.10
N THR A 402 9.54 2.70 -8.67
CA THR A 402 10.48 2.00 -9.54
C THR A 402 10.04 0.58 -9.90
N ASP A 403 8.92 0.12 -9.37
CA ASP A 403 8.40 -1.21 -9.64
C ASP A 403 7.66 -1.26 -10.99
N THR A 404 7.82 -2.39 -11.67
CA THR A 404 7.15 -2.72 -12.91
C THR A 404 6.83 -4.21 -12.97
N ASP A 405 5.56 -4.53 -13.12
CA ASP A 405 5.11 -5.90 -13.27
C ASP A 405 5.13 -6.33 -14.74
N THR A 406 5.86 -7.39 -15.05
CA THR A 406 5.97 -7.93 -16.41
C THR A 406 5.15 -9.20 -16.58
N PHE A 407 4.32 -9.26 -17.63
CA PHE A 407 3.55 -10.43 -18.05
C PHE A 407 3.92 -10.83 -19.47
N THR A 408 4.40 -12.06 -19.67
CA THR A 408 4.80 -12.56 -20.99
C THR A 408 3.70 -13.38 -21.65
N PHE A 409 3.58 -13.27 -22.97
CA PHE A 409 2.67 -14.12 -23.76
C PHE A 409 3.19 -14.27 -25.19
N THR A 410 2.75 -15.31 -25.88
CA THR A 410 3.09 -15.55 -27.28
C THR A 410 1.85 -15.68 -28.13
N THR A 411 1.98 -15.34 -29.40
CA THR A 411 0.96 -15.52 -30.43
C THR A 411 1.58 -16.33 -31.57
N THR A 412 0.87 -17.32 -32.10
CA THR A 412 1.37 -18.15 -33.22
C THR A 412 0.85 -17.68 -34.58
N GLY A 413 -0.12 -16.78 -34.57
CA GLY A 413 -0.72 -16.14 -35.74
C GLY A 413 -1.20 -14.74 -35.36
N VAL A 414 -1.82 -14.05 -36.31
CA VAL A 414 -2.45 -12.75 -36.01
C VAL A 414 -3.51 -12.97 -34.95
N SER A 415 -3.33 -12.30 -33.82
CA SER A 415 -4.19 -12.38 -32.65
C SER A 415 -4.70 -11.00 -32.29
N THR A 416 -5.86 -10.95 -31.68
CA THR A 416 -6.52 -9.74 -31.21
C THR A 416 -6.50 -9.75 -29.69
N LEU A 417 -5.87 -8.73 -29.09
CA LEU A 417 -5.91 -8.49 -27.66
C LEU A 417 -7.00 -7.46 -27.33
N ASN A 418 -7.91 -7.89 -26.47
CA ASN A 418 -8.83 -7.01 -25.74
C ASN A 418 -8.49 -7.13 -24.26
N LEU A 419 -7.97 -6.09 -23.63
CA LEU A 419 -7.50 -6.15 -22.25
C LEU A 419 -7.82 -4.86 -21.51
N ARG A 420 -8.40 -4.98 -20.32
CA ARG A 420 -8.57 -3.89 -19.37
C ARG A 420 -7.79 -4.22 -18.10
N ILE A 421 -7.10 -3.21 -17.57
CA ILE A 421 -6.31 -3.29 -16.34
C ILE A 421 -6.82 -2.20 -15.42
N ASP A 422 -7.41 -2.58 -14.29
CA ASP A 422 -7.95 -1.63 -13.30
C ASP A 422 -7.20 -1.76 -11.98
N PRO A 423 -7.05 -0.65 -11.24
CA PRO A 423 -6.70 -0.70 -9.83
C PRO A 423 -7.79 -1.43 -9.03
N LEU A 424 -7.39 -2.09 -7.95
CA LEU A 424 -8.27 -3.00 -7.19
C LEU A 424 -8.70 -2.45 -5.84
N GLU A 425 -7.91 -1.57 -5.22
CA GLU A 425 -8.28 -0.96 -3.94
C GLU A 425 -9.56 -0.12 -4.02
N TYR A 426 -10.28 -0.06 -2.90
CA TYR A 426 -11.49 0.74 -2.77
C TYR A 426 -11.15 2.23 -2.89
N LEU A 427 -10.09 2.65 -2.19
CA LEU A 427 -9.43 3.94 -2.37
C LEU A 427 -8.05 3.73 -2.97
N ARG A 428 -8.04 3.70 -4.29
CA ARG A 428 -6.83 3.58 -5.10
C ARG A 428 -5.92 4.81 -4.99
N MET A 429 -4.63 4.53 -4.85
CA MET A 429 -3.55 5.46 -5.19
C MET A 429 -2.97 5.18 -6.58
N LEU A 430 -3.23 3.99 -7.13
CA LEU A 430 -2.70 3.56 -8.41
C LEU A 430 -3.47 4.18 -9.58
N ASP A 431 -2.75 4.93 -10.40
CA ASP A 431 -3.08 5.20 -11.79
C ASP A 431 -2.35 4.17 -12.67
N VAL A 432 -3.06 3.38 -13.47
CA VAL A 432 -2.44 2.27 -14.20
C VAL A 432 -1.87 2.73 -15.54
N SER A 433 -0.57 2.52 -15.75
CA SER A 433 0.09 2.62 -17.05
C SER A 433 0.53 1.24 -17.53
N ALA A 434 0.22 0.92 -18.79
CA ALA A 434 0.57 -0.37 -19.38
C ALA A 434 1.20 -0.20 -20.77
N THR A 435 2.27 -0.95 -21.05
CA THR A 435 2.91 -0.97 -22.37
C THR A 435 3.21 -2.40 -22.81
N ILE A 436 2.86 -2.73 -24.05
CA ILE A 436 3.20 -4.00 -24.69
C ILE A 436 4.45 -3.80 -25.52
N TYR A 437 5.44 -4.64 -25.29
CA TYR A 437 6.67 -4.70 -26.06
C TYR A 437 6.74 -6.01 -26.82
N ASN A 438 7.31 -5.98 -28.03
CA ASN A 438 7.64 -7.19 -28.78
C ASN A 438 9.01 -7.77 -28.36
N ALA A 439 9.40 -8.90 -28.98
CA ALA A 439 10.69 -9.55 -28.74
C ALA A 439 11.93 -8.69 -29.04
N ALA A 440 11.80 -7.67 -29.90
CA ALA A 440 12.86 -6.69 -30.19
C ALA A 440 12.89 -5.53 -29.19
N ASN A 441 12.13 -5.63 -28.10
CA ASN A 441 12.02 -4.60 -27.07
C ASN A 441 11.41 -3.27 -27.54
N VAL A 442 10.67 -3.29 -28.66
CA VAL A 442 9.97 -2.13 -29.19
C VAL A 442 8.57 -2.07 -28.59
N ALA A 443 8.19 -0.91 -28.04
CA ALA A 443 6.83 -0.66 -27.58
C ALA A 443 5.87 -0.65 -28.79
N VAL A 444 4.94 -1.61 -28.83
CA VAL A 444 3.96 -1.75 -29.91
C VAL A 444 2.61 -1.14 -29.55
N ALA A 445 2.31 -1.00 -28.26
CA ALA A 445 1.12 -0.29 -27.77
C ALA A 445 1.34 0.19 -26.33
N THR A 446 0.81 1.36 -25.99
CA THR A 446 0.82 1.91 -24.63
C THR A 446 -0.57 2.43 -24.30
N SER A 447 -1.01 2.27 -23.05
CA SER A 447 -2.25 2.83 -22.54
C SER A 447 -2.08 3.34 -21.11
N ASN A 448 -2.68 4.50 -20.86
CA ASN A 448 -2.92 5.08 -19.55
C ASN A 448 -4.11 6.03 -19.73
N LEU A 449 -5.30 5.61 -19.30
CA LEU A 449 -6.55 6.34 -19.55
C LEU A 449 -6.71 7.46 -18.53
N SER A 450 -6.60 8.70 -19.01
CA SER A 450 -6.87 9.92 -18.24
C SER A 450 -8.13 9.82 -17.40
N VAL A 451 -8.03 10.20 -16.13
CA VAL A 451 -9.11 10.15 -15.12
C VAL A 451 -9.66 8.75 -14.82
N ASN A 452 -9.64 7.77 -15.72
CA ASN A 452 -10.19 6.43 -15.47
C ASN A 452 -9.37 5.64 -14.45
N ARG A 453 -8.07 5.98 -14.34
CA ARG A 453 -7.05 5.30 -13.51
C ARG A 453 -6.68 3.91 -14.00
N SER A 454 -7.02 3.59 -15.24
CA SER A 454 -6.92 2.27 -15.84
C SER A 454 -6.11 2.28 -17.13
N ALA A 455 -5.68 1.11 -17.57
CA ALA A 455 -5.17 0.91 -18.93
C ALA A 455 -6.10 0.00 -19.74
N GLN A 456 -6.21 0.25 -21.03
CA GLN A 456 -7.08 -0.54 -21.92
C GLN A 456 -6.48 -0.68 -23.32
N PHE A 457 -6.52 -1.90 -23.83
CA PHE A 457 -6.26 -2.24 -25.23
C PHE A 457 -7.54 -2.81 -25.83
N THR A 458 -8.02 -2.22 -26.93
CA THR A 458 -9.26 -2.64 -27.59
C THR A 458 -8.95 -3.02 -29.02
N ASN A 459 -9.30 -4.26 -29.39
CA ASN A 459 -9.06 -4.83 -30.70
C ASN A 459 -7.60 -4.67 -31.20
N LEU A 460 -6.63 -4.75 -30.29
CA LEU A 460 -5.22 -4.60 -30.65
C LEU A 460 -4.76 -5.83 -31.43
N SER A 461 -4.48 -5.65 -32.71
CA SER A 461 -3.94 -6.71 -33.57
C SER A 461 -2.46 -6.89 -33.32
N LEU A 462 -2.06 -8.12 -32.98
CA LEU A 462 -0.70 -8.54 -32.70
C LEU A 462 -0.32 -9.66 -33.69
N PRO A 463 0.69 -9.45 -34.54
CA PRO A 463 1.28 -10.51 -35.36
C PRO A 463 1.81 -11.67 -34.50
N ALA A 464 2.09 -12.81 -35.14
CA ALA A 464 2.78 -13.92 -34.48
C ALA A 464 4.11 -13.45 -33.86
N GLY A 465 4.36 -13.81 -32.60
CA GLY A 465 5.57 -13.41 -31.90
C GLY A 465 5.48 -13.54 -30.39
N SER A 466 6.57 -13.19 -29.72
CA SER A 466 6.64 -13.08 -28.26
C SER A 466 6.45 -11.62 -27.84
N TYR A 467 5.65 -11.43 -26.79
CA TYR A 467 5.33 -10.14 -26.23
C TYR A 467 5.51 -10.14 -24.73
N ARG A 468 5.78 -8.96 -24.19
CA ARG A 468 5.70 -8.67 -22.76
C ARG A 468 4.79 -7.46 -22.56
N LEU A 469 3.77 -7.62 -21.72
CA LEU A 469 2.99 -6.55 -21.14
C LEU A 469 3.70 -6.07 -19.88
N VAL A 470 3.99 -4.78 -19.78
CA VAL A 470 4.54 -4.17 -18.57
C VAL A 470 3.53 -3.21 -18.00
N VAL A 471 3.19 -3.44 -16.73
CA VAL A 471 2.31 -2.61 -15.92
C VAL A 471 3.17 -1.84 -14.92
N ARG A 472 2.84 -0.56 -14.70
CA ARG A 472 3.52 0.31 -13.72
C ARG A 472 2.59 1.43 -13.27
N GLY A 473 3.04 2.19 -12.27
CA GLY A 473 2.41 3.46 -11.87
C GLY A 473 2.42 4.50 -13.01
N GLY A 474 1.26 5.09 -13.27
CA GLY A 474 1.02 6.12 -14.27
C GLY A 474 1.17 7.54 -13.71
N ALA A 475 0.90 8.52 -14.57
CA ALA A 475 1.05 9.94 -14.29
C ALA A 475 0.11 10.72 -15.21
N GLU A 476 -0.42 11.86 -14.75
CA GLU A 476 -1.32 12.67 -15.57
C GLU A 476 -0.97 14.16 -15.48
N GLY A 477 -0.93 14.82 -16.64
CA GLY A 477 -0.50 16.22 -16.74
C GLY A 477 1.01 16.38 -16.58
N THR A 478 1.42 17.42 -15.85
CA THR A 478 2.81 17.63 -15.44
C THR A 478 2.84 17.70 -13.92
N PRO A 479 3.95 17.37 -13.23
CA PRO A 479 3.98 17.45 -11.77
C PRO A 479 3.56 18.83 -11.24
N ALA A 480 3.86 19.91 -11.97
CA ALA A 480 3.47 21.27 -11.62
C ALA A 480 1.95 21.53 -11.60
N ASN A 481 1.19 20.83 -12.44
CA ASN A 481 -0.25 21.08 -12.69
C ASN A 481 -1.08 19.78 -12.66
N GLY A 482 -0.54 18.67 -12.18
CA GLY A 482 -1.10 17.32 -12.21
C GLY A 482 -0.33 16.45 -11.22
N PHE A 483 -0.05 15.20 -11.55
CA PHE A 483 0.73 14.30 -10.68
C PHE A 483 1.73 13.46 -11.46
N SER A 484 2.86 13.16 -10.80
CA SER A 484 3.87 12.23 -11.30
C SER A 484 3.54 10.80 -10.89
N ASN A 485 4.31 9.83 -11.38
CA ASN A 485 4.17 8.43 -10.94
C ASN A 485 4.78 8.16 -9.55
N TYR A 486 5.25 9.20 -8.84
CA TYR A 486 5.93 9.08 -7.55
C TYR A 486 5.16 8.26 -6.52
N SER A 487 3.84 8.45 -6.43
CA SER A 487 2.98 7.72 -5.50
C SER A 487 1.78 7.07 -6.18
N SER A 488 1.93 6.74 -7.47
CA SER A 488 0.97 5.92 -8.19
C SER A 488 1.22 4.44 -7.90
N LEU A 489 0.80 3.99 -6.71
CA LEU A 489 1.11 2.68 -6.13
C LEU A 489 -0.17 1.93 -5.75
N GLY A 490 -0.14 0.60 -5.73
CA GLY A 490 -1.28 -0.22 -5.31
C GLY A 490 -1.46 -1.48 -6.13
N TRP A 491 -2.57 -2.17 -5.90
CA TRP A 491 -2.93 -3.41 -6.57
C TRP A 491 -3.67 -3.16 -7.89
N PHE A 492 -3.39 -3.98 -8.90
CA PHE A 492 -4.14 -3.99 -10.16
C PHE A 492 -4.61 -5.40 -10.52
N GLY A 493 -5.66 -5.48 -11.32
CA GLY A 493 -6.18 -6.72 -11.91
C GLY A 493 -6.44 -6.56 -13.39
N MET A 494 -6.35 -7.68 -14.12
CA MET A 494 -6.49 -7.73 -15.57
C MET A 494 -7.67 -8.60 -15.98
N LYS A 495 -8.50 -8.09 -16.89
CA LYS A 495 -9.59 -8.84 -17.50
C LYS A 495 -9.67 -8.58 -18.99
N GLY A 496 -9.89 -9.64 -19.77
CA GLY A 496 -9.90 -9.50 -21.21
C GLY A 496 -9.90 -10.83 -21.96
N THR A 497 -9.49 -10.78 -23.21
CA THR A 497 -9.28 -11.93 -24.08
C THR A 497 -8.08 -11.69 -25.00
N LEU A 498 -7.36 -12.77 -25.30
CA LEU A 498 -6.41 -12.85 -26.40
C LEU A 498 -6.92 -13.93 -27.35
N THR A 499 -7.44 -13.56 -28.51
CA THR A 499 -8.09 -14.50 -29.45
C THR A 499 -7.43 -14.44 -30.83
N GLY A 500 -7.34 -15.55 -31.55
CA GLY A 500 -6.74 -15.55 -32.88
C GLY A 500 -6.29 -16.93 -33.34
N SER A 501 -5.72 -17.00 -34.54
CA SER A 501 -5.23 -18.24 -35.14
C SER A 501 -4.07 -18.81 -34.32
N GLY A 502 -4.39 -19.75 -33.42
CA GLY A 502 -3.43 -20.50 -32.60
C GLY A 502 -3.11 -19.91 -31.22
N THR A 503 -4.10 -19.29 -30.57
CA THR A 503 -4.11 -19.16 -29.10
C THR A 503 -4.33 -20.55 -28.49
N GLY A 504 -3.31 -21.41 -28.63
CA GLY A 504 -3.27 -22.76 -28.09
C GLY A 504 -3.50 -22.73 -26.60
N SER A 505 -4.23 -23.71 -26.12
CA SER A 505 -4.66 -23.90 -24.75
C SER A 505 -3.67 -23.54 -23.64
N ALA A 506 -4.23 -23.21 -22.47
CA ALA A 506 -3.53 -22.92 -21.21
C ALA A 506 -2.49 -23.96 -20.77
N TYR A 507 -2.48 -25.15 -21.38
CA TYR A 507 -1.53 -26.23 -21.12
C TYR A 507 -0.94 -26.77 -22.43
N PRO A 508 0.30 -27.28 -22.42
CA PRO A 508 0.87 -27.93 -23.58
C PRO A 508 -0.05 -29.05 -24.07
N VAL A 509 -0.34 -29.05 -25.37
CA VAL A 509 -1.18 -30.06 -26.01
C VAL A 509 -0.33 -31.30 -26.28
N LEU A 510 -0.75 -32.45 -25.76
CA LEU A 510 -0.17 -33.75 -26.09
C LEU A 510 -0.61 -34.13 -27.50
N THR A 511 0.34 -34.68 -28.26
CA THR A 511 0.07 -35.27 -29.58
C THR A 511 -0.01 -36.78 -29.42
N ASP A 512 -1.00 -37.40 -30.05
CA ASP A 512 -1.20 -38.85 -30.04
C ASP A 512 0.10 -39.60 -30.41
N GLY A 513 0.50 -40.56 -29.57
CA GLY A 513 1.70 -41.37 -29.72
C GLY A 513 3.04 -40.65 -29.48
N ALA A 514 3.04 -39.35 -29.20
CA ALA A 514 4.28 -38.57 -29.03
C ALA A 514 4.57 -38.23 -27.56
N TRP A 515 5.83 -38.39 -27.18
CA TRP A 515 6.35 -37.94 -25.89
C TRP A 515 6.68 -36.45 -25.91
N THR A 516 6.39 -35.74 -24.82
CA THR A 516 6.85 -34.36 -24.59
C THR A 516 8.34 -34.31 -24.26
N SER A 517 8.93 -33.11 -24.32
CA SER A 517 10.22 -32.86 -23.69
C SER A 517 10.11 -32.95 -22.16
N GLY A 518 11.14 -33.50 -21.53
CA GLY A 518 11.18 -33.70 -20.07
C GLY A 518 10.94 -32.41 -19.28
N LYS A 519 10.08 -32.49 -18.28
CA LYS A 519 9.73 -31.43 -17.34
C LYS A 519 10.28 -31.72 -15.96
N SER A 520 10.62 -30.66 -15.23
CA SER A 520 11.10 -30.75 -13.84
C SER A 520 10.22 -29.86 -12.96
N ALA A 521 9.94 -30.31 -11.73
CA ALA A 521 9.10 -29.58 -10.78
C ALA A 521 9.51 -29.89 -9.33
N ALA A 522 9.32 -28.92 -8.44
CA ALA A 522 9.58 -29.10 -7.01
C ALA A 522 8.48 -29.97 -6.36
N ALA A 523 8.81 -30.61 -5.23
CA ALA A 523 7.84 -31.39 -4.45
C ALA A 523 6.60 -30.53 -4.08
N GLY A 524 5.41 -31.13 -4.17
CA GLY A 524 4.13 -30.47 -3.94
C GLY A 524 3.58 -29.67 -5.14
N SER A 525 4.27 -29.63 -6.27
CA SER A 525 3.86 -28.85 -7.45
C SER A 525 3.13 -29.69 -8.49
N TRP A 526 2.26 -29.04 -9.29
CA TRP A 526 1.56 -29.66 -10.41
C TRP A 526 2.13 -29.22 -11.75
N GLN A 527 2.15 -30.13 -12.73
CA GLN A 527 2.36 -29.85 -14.15
C GLN A 527 1.17 -30.39 -14.94
N TYR A 528 0.54 -29.55 -15.75
CA TYR A 528 -0.66 -29.95 -16.49
C TYR A 528 -0.40 -29.97 -17.99
N PHE A 529 -1.04 -30.92 -18.66
CA PHE A 529 -1.11 -31.04 -20.12
C PHE A 529 -2.55 -31.30 -20.53
N GLN A 530 -2.84 -31.14 -21.81
CA GLN A 530 -4.17 -31.44 -22.33
C GLN A 530 -4.15 -32.12 -23.70
N VAL A 531 -5.28 -32.66 -24.10
CA VAL A 531 -5.50 -33.30 -25.40
C VAL A 531 -6.97 -33.17 -25.79
N GLU A 532 -7.24 -33.00 -27.08
CA GLU A 532 -8.60 -33.07 -27.61
C GLU A 532 -8.85 -34.49 -28.13
N VAL A 533 -9.72 -35.24 -27.46
CA VAL A 533 -10.00 -36.64 -27.82
C VAL A 533 -11.17 -36.69 -28.80
N PRO A 534 -11.01 -37.27 -30.01
CA PRO A 534 -12.09 -37.44 -30.97
C PRO A 534 -13.21 -38.37 -30.46
N ALA A 535 -14.39 -38.29 -31.08
CA ALA A 535 -15.47 -39.22 -30.79
C ALA A 535 -15.16 -40.65 -31.27
N GLY A 536 -15.69 -41.65 -30.55
CA GLY A 536 -15.64 -43.05 -30.97
C GLY A 536 -14.34 -43.80 -30.67
N LYS A 537 -13.47 -43.28 -29.80
CA LYS A 537 -12.27 -44.00 -29.36
C LYS A 537 -12.62 -45.11 -28.37
N SER A 538 -11.98 -46.26 -28.49
CA SER A 538 -12.17 -47.42 -27.61
C SER A 538 -11.33 -47.35 -26.33
N SER A 539 -10.25 -46.56 -26.35
CA SER A 539 -9.32 -46.36 -25.25
C SER A 539 -8.71 -44.97 -25.27
N LEU A 540 -8.32 -44.46 -24.12
CA LEU A 540 -7.45 -43.29 -23.95
C LEU A 540 -6.44 -43.61 -22.86
N THR A 541 -5.16 -43.67 -23.22
CA THR A 541 -4.07 -43.99 -22.31
C THR A 541 -3.16 -42.78 -22.17
N PHE A 542 -2.96 -42.34 -20.94
CA PHE A 542 -1.90 -41.39 -20.60
C PHE A 542 -0.73 -42.16 -19.99
N GLY A 543 0.48 -41.71 -20.33
CA GLY A 543 1.70 -42.25 -19.75
C GLY A 543 2.67 -41.15 -19.39
N ILE A 544 3.40 -41.34 -18.29
CA ILE A 544 4.56 -40.52 -17.95
C ILE A 544 5.79 -41.39 -17.76
N SER A 545 6.97 -40.83 -18.02
CA SER A 545 8.25 -41.50 -17.83
C SER A 545 9.35 -40.48 -17.54
N GLY A 546 10.22 -40.74 -16.56
CA GLY A 546 11.33 -39.85 -16.22
C GLY A 546 12.50 -40.56 -15.54
N ALA A 547 13.57 -39.80 -15.30
CA ALA A 547 14.85 -40.30 -14.76
C ALA A 547 14.98 -40.17 -13.23
N GLY A 548 14.06 -39.47 -12.55
CA GLY A 548 14.07 -39.37 -11.08
C GLY A 548 12.93 -38.57 -10.48
N GLY A 549 12.63 -38.85 -9.20
CA GLY A 549 11.51 -38.30 -8.43
C GLY A 549 10.34 -39.27 -8.31
N ASP A 550 9.23 -38.77 -7.78
CA ASP A 550 7.98 -39.50 -7.54
C ASP A 550 6.80 -38.72 -8.16
N PRO A 551 6.56 -38.87 -9.48
CA PRO A 551 5.47 -38.20 -10.17
C PRO A 551 4.17 -39.00 -10.08
N ASP A 552 3.16 -38.47 -9.42
CA ASP A 552 1.81 -39.02 -9.46
C ASP A 552 1.04 -38.46 -10.65
N MET A 553 0.33 -39.31 -11.39
CA MET A 553 -0.48 -38.92 -12.53
C MET A 553 -1.98 -38.97 -12.21
N PHE A 554 -2.69 -37.89 -12.54
CA PHE A 554 -4.15 -37.79 -12.44
C PHE A 554 -4.73 -37.29 -13.76
N VAL A 555 -5.90 -37.79 -14.14
CA VAL A 555 -6.54 -37.48 -15.43
C VAL A 555 -8.01 -37.13 -15.21
N SER A 556 -8.49 -36.07 -15.86
CA SER A 556 -9.90 -35.63 -15.82
C SER A 556 -10.38 -35.09 -17.16
N LYS A 557 -11.69 -35.18 -17.42
CA LYS A 557 -12.33 -34.60 -18.60
C LYS A 557 -12.87 -33.20 -18.30
N GLY A 558 -12.62 -32.23 -19.19
CA GLY A 558 -13.23 -30.89 -19.16
C GLY A 558 -12.79 -29.98 -18.02
N GLN A 559 -12.00 -30.48 -17.07
CA GLN A 559 -11.47 -29.76 -15.92
C GLN A 559 -10.12 -30.35 -15.51
N LEU A 560 -9.32 -29.55 -14.78
CA LEU A 560 -8.08 -30.05 -14.19
C LEU A 560 -8.36 -31.13 -13.15
N PRO A 561 -7.58 -32.22 -13.13
CA PRO A 561 -7.63 -33.17 -12.04
C PRO A 561 -7.01 -32.59 -10.76
N SER A 562 -7.48 -33.06 -9.61
CA SER A 562 -6.87 -32.85 -8.29
C SER A 562 -6.59 -34.19 -7.62
N SER A 563 -5.91 -34.18 -6.47
CA SER A 563 -5.68 -35.40 -5.67
C SER A 563 -6.96 -36.03 -5.11
N SER A 564 -8.09 -35.32 -5.16
CA SER A 564 -9.40 -35.78 -4.67
C SER A 564 -10.48 -35.86 -5.76
N SER A 565 -10.19 -35.41 -6.98
CA SER A 565 -11.14 -35.41 -8.10
C SER A 565 -10.43 -35.75 -9.41
N TYR A 566 -10.63 -36.98 -9.86
CA TYR A 566 -10.01 -37.53 -11.06
C TYR A 566 -10.91 -38.60 -11.69
N ALA A 567 -10.83 -38.75 -13.00
CA ALA A 567 -11.44 -39.86 -13.73
C ALA A 567 -10.55 -41.11 -13.69
N CYS A 568 -9.23 -40.92 -13.65
CA CYS A 568 -8.25 -42.00 -13.51
C CYS A 568 -6.96 -41.45 -12.89
N LYS A 569 -6.22 -42.29 -12.15
CA LYS A 569 -4.94 -41.95 -11.54
C LYS A 569 -3.95 -43.12 -11.57
N SER A 570 -2.68 -42.81 -11.39
CA SER A 570 -1.59 -43.76 -11.19
C SER A 570 -0.52 -43.05 -10.35
N ASP A 571 -0.26 -43.55 -9.14
CA ASP A 571 0.53 -42.92 -8.07
C ASP A 571 1.47 -43.94 -7.42
N SER A 572 2.17 -44.73 -8.24
CA SER A 572 3.17 -45.65 -7.73
C SER A 572 4.46 -44.90 -7.37
N PRO A 573 5.32 -45.43 -6.47
CA PRO A 573 6.58 -44.77 -6.11
C PRO A 573 7.63 -44.69 -7.24
N ASN A 574 7.28 -45.08 -8.47
CA ASN A 574 8.18 -45.18 -9.61
C ASN A 574 8.05 -43.96 -10.52
N ALA A 575 9.11 -43.59 -11.23
CA ALA A 575 9.09 -42.49 -12.18
C ALA A 575 8.35 -42.80 -13.51
N ALA A 576 7.49 -43.82 -13.54
CA ALA A 576 6.75 -44.27 -14.71
C ALA A 576 5.34 -44.69 -14.32
N GLU A 577 4.36 -43.84 -14.67
CA GLU A 577 2.95 -44.06 -14.38
C GLU A 577 2.14 -44.21 -15.67
N SER A 578 1.06 -44.98 -15.61
CA SER A 578 0.17 -45.23 -16.76
C SER A 578 -1.28 -45.31 -16.31
N CYS A 579 -2.16 -44.66 -17.05
CA CYS A 579 -3.59 -44.56 -16.73
C CYS A 579 -4.39 -44.72 -18.02
N THR A 580 -5.25 -45.74 -18.06
CA THR A 580 -6.06 -46.07 -19.24
C THR A 580 -7.55 -45.98 -18.91
N LEU A 581 -8.28 -45.27 -19.75
CA LEU A 581 -9.73 -45.14 -19.72
C LEU A 581 -10.33 -45.90 -20.91
N SER A 582 -11.38 -46.69 -20.69
CA SER A 582 -12.11 -47.38 -21.76
C SER A 582 -13.27 -46.52 -22.26
N ASN A 583 -13.50 -46.55 -23.59
CA ASN A 583 -14.55 -45.78 -24.27
C ASN A 583 -14.64 -44.30 -23.82
N PRO A 584 -13.53 -43.52 -23.89
CA PRO A 584 -13.50 -42.13 -23.47
C PRO A 584 -14.52 -41.29 -24.24
N ALA A 585 -15.23 -40.40 -23.54
CA ALA A 585 -16.09 -39.44 -24.19
C ALA A 585 -15.26 -38.39 -24.95
N ALA A 586 -15.72 -38.00 -26.15
CA ALA A 586 -15.10 -36.95 -26.96
C ALA A 586 -15.00 -35.62 -26.20
N GLY A 587 -13.98 -34.83 -26.52
CA GLY A 587 -13.74 -33.51 -25.95
C GLY A 587 -12.37 -33.37 -25.29
N THR A 588 -12.15 -32.26 -24.60
CA THR A 588 -10.87 -31.96 -23.96
C THR A 588 -10.66 -32.79 -22.68
N TRP A 589 -9.49 -33.43 -22.60
CA TRP A 589 -8.99 -34.13 -21.42
C TRP A 589 -7.72 -33.47 -20.92
N TYR A 590 -7.54 -33.49 -19.60
CA TYR A 590 -6.38 -32.95 -18.90
C TYR A 590 -5.67 -34.06 -18.15
N VAL A 591 -4.34 -34.04 -18.19
CA VAL A 591 -3.48 -34.85 -17.32
C VAL A 591 -2.66 -33.92 -16.43
N GLY A 592 -2.71 -34.15 -15.12
CA GLY A 592 -1.91 -33.48 -14.11
C GLY A 592 -0.86 -34.43 -13.56
N VAL A 593 0.39 -34.00 -13.60
CA VAL A 593 1.54 -34.66 -12.97
C VAL A 593 1.84 -33.92 -11.67
N TYR A 594 1.60 -34.58 -10.55
CA TYR A 594 1.87 -34.07 -9.22
C TYR A 594 3.21 -34.60 -8.74
N ALA A 595 4.13 -33.70 -8.40
CA ALA A 595 5.44 -34.06 -7.90
C ALA A 595 5.33 -34.40 -6.39
N TYR A 596 5.05 -35.64 -6.02
CA TYR A 596 5.01 -36.06 -4.60
C TYR A 596 6.36 -35.81 -3.94
N SER A 597 7.44 -36.16 -4.64
CA SER A 597 8.79 -35.63 -4.43
C SER A 597 9.26 -34.86 -5.67
N ALA A 598 10.34 -34.09 -5.58
CA ALA A 598 10.83 -33.30 -6.71
C ALA A 598 11.13 -34.19 -7.93
N ILE A 599 10.59 -33.82 -9.09
CA ILE A 599 10.71 -34.59 -10.33
C ILE A 599 11.69 -33.94 -11.29
N SER A 600 12.40 -34.76 -12.06
CA SER A 600 13.36 -34.29 -13.06
C SER A 600 13.19 -35.02 -14.39
N SER A 601 13.15 -34.23 -15.48
CA SER A 601 13.05 -34.73 -16.85
C SER A 601 11.90 -35.72 -17.10
N VAL A 602 10.75 -35.52 -16.45
CA VAL A 602 9.54 -36.33 -16.66
C VAL A 602 8.85 -35.91 -17.95
N SER A 603 8.69 -36.85 -18.86
CA SER A 603 7.97 -36.70 -20.13
C SER A 603 6.55 -37.26 -19.97
N ALA A 604 5.60 -36.70 -20.73
CA ALA A 604 4.21 -37.14 -20.76
C ALA A 604 3.82 -37.51 -22.20
N ARG A 605 2.93 -38.49 -22.37
CA ARG A 605 2.34 -38.88 -23.64
C ARG A 605 0.87 -39.22 -23.49
N VAL A 606 0.19 -39.30 -24.63
CA VAL A 606 -1.17 -39.82 -24.75
C VAL A 606 -1.29 -40.73 -25.96
N ASP A 607 -2.12 -41.77 -25.87
CA ASP A 607 -2.46 -42.72 -26.93
C ASP A 607 -4.00 -42.90 -26.97
N TYR A 608 -4.68 -42.72 -28.12
CA TYR A 608 -6.15 -42.90 -28.23
C TYR A 608 -6.72 -43.34 -29.59
#